data_AF-A0A977IDZ5-F1
#
_entry.id   AF-A0A977IDZ5-F1
#
_cell.length_a   1.000
_cell.length_b   1.000
_cell.length_c   1.000
_cell.angle_alpha   90.00
_cell.angle_beta   90.00
_cell.angle_gamma   90.00
#
_symmetry.space_group_name_H-M   'P 1'
#
loop_
_entity.id
_entity.type
_entity.pdbx_description
1 polymer ?
#
loop_
_entity_poly.entity_id
_entity_poly.type
_entity_poly.pdbx_seq_one_letter_code
_entity_poly.pdbx_strand_id
1 'polypeptide(L)'
;MKAALWLSVGVVAAMLGVAITYNATSQGSFYASVFFANDAKGAGAQDAQTGVVAKKMTTQILSHTTATAAATKIDLAKTAKLIHQKINEQRAKYGLAALSWDPALAKIATDHSKDMAKRNYFSHNDLEGHRYTYRYSSAGYICKQGSGENIYKFSSSRTITEEYLASKAVDAWMDSSGHKRNILSKSFHNEGIGVAFNSVRSYYVTQDFCAVHVVKR
;
A
#
# COMPACT_ATOMS: atom_id res chain seq x y z
N MET A 1 -3.14 -25.82 6.72
CA MET A 1 -2.91 -25.78 5.26
C MET A 1 -1.70 -24.89 4.95
N LYS A 2 -0.48 -25.35 5.25
CA LYS A 2 0.79 -24.61 5.03
C LYS A 2 1.88 -25.52 4.43
N ALA A 3 1.48 -26.62 3.79
CA ALA A 3 2.39 -27.64 3.26
C ALA A 3 2.68 -27.51 1.76
N ALA A 4 1.99 -26.62 1.03
CA ALA A 4 2.03 -26.62 -0.44
C ALA A 4 3.02 -25.64 -1.09
N LEU A 5 3.80 -24.88 -0.31
CA LEU A 5 4.75 -23.88 -0.84
C LEU A 5 6.22 -24.23 -0.56
N TRP A 6 6.53 -25.52 -0.38
CA TRP A 6 7.89 -26.04 -0.18
C TRP A 6 8.31 -27.09 -1.21
N LEU A 7 7.54 -27.27 -2.28
CA LEU A 7 7.80 -28.30 -3.30
C LEU A 7 8.32 -27.78 -4.64
N SER A 8 8.35 -26.48 -4.89
CA SER A 8 8.83 -25.94 -6.18
C SER A 8 10.27 -25.41 -6.18
N VAL A 9 10.97 -25.38 -5.03
CA VAL A 9 12.38 -24.96 -4.95
C VAL A 9 13.32 -26.10 -4.54
N GLY A 10 12.82 -27.09 -3.79
CA GLY A 10 13.63 -28.25 -3.38
C GLY A 10 13.97 -29.24 -4.50
N VAL A 11 13.10 -29.38 -5.50
CA VAL A 11 13.27 -30.36 -6.59
C VAL A 11 14.41 -29.99 -7.54
N VAL A 12 14.71 -28.69 -7.70
CA VAL A 12 15.81 -28.23 -8.57
C VAL A 12 17.18 -28.36 -7.89
N ALA A 13 17.25 -28.19 -6.56
CA ALA A 13 18.50 -28.29 -5.80
C ALA A 13 18.99 -29.75 -5.66
N ALA A 14 18.08 -30.72 -5.53
CA ALA A 14 18.42 -32.13 -5.37
C ALA A 14 19.03 -32.78 -6.63
N MET A 15 18.77 -32.24 -7.83
CA MET A 15 19.34 -32.75 -9.08
C MET A 15 20.77 -32.25 -9.37
N LEU A 16 21.29 -31.28 -8.60
CA LEU A 16 22.56 -30.59 -8.90
C LEU A 16 23.59 -30.64 -7.76
N GLY A 17 23.33 -31.37 -6.67
CA GLY A 17 24.29 -31.52 -5.57
C GLY A 17 24.54 -30.25 -4.75
N VAL A 18 23.64 -29.25 -4.80
CA VAL A 18 23.80 -27.97 -4.09
C VAL A 18 22.95 -27.97 -2.81
N ALA A 19 23.63 -27.84 -1.66
CA ALA A 19 22.96 -27.63 -0.37
C ALA A 19 22.78 -26.13 -0.11
N ILE A 20 21.54 -25.70 0.14
CA ILE A 20 21.22 -24.33 0.57
C ILE A 20 20.87 -24.38 2.05
N THR A 21 21.67 -23.71 2.89
CA THR A 21 21.34 -23.50 4.29
C THR A 21 20.86 -22.06 4.50
N TYR A 22 19.79 -21.93 5.28
CA TYR A 22 19.23 -20.64 5.65
C TYR A 22 19.56 -20.38 7.11
N ASN A 23 20.38 -19.37 7.38
CA ASN A 23 20.68 -18.94 8.74
C ASN A 23 19.84 -17.71 9.09
N ALA A 24 19.10 -17.80 10.20
CA ALA A 24 18.38 -16.68 10.78
C ALA A 24 19.32 -15.87 11.68
N THR A 25 19.35 -14.55 11.49
CA THR A 25 20.03 -13.64 12.42
C THR A 25 19.04 -13.12 13.48
N SER A 26 19.55 -12.70 14.65
CA SER A 26 18.75 -12.12 15.75
C SER A 26 18.00 -10.83 15.39
N GLN A 27 18.22 -10.30 14.19
CA GLN A 27 17.60 -9.10 13.62
C GLN A 27 16.57 -9.43 12.51
N GLY A 28 16.23 -10.72 12.30
CA GLY A 28 15.19 -11.14 11.34
C GLY A 28 15.59 -11.05 9.87
N SER A 29 16.88 -10.83 9.56
CA SER A 29 17.39 -10.92 8.18
C SER A 29 17.86 -12.34 7.88
N PHE A 30 17.43 -12.87 6.73
CA PHE A 30 17.83 -14.17 6.19
C PHE A 30 18.87 -13.96 5.09
N TYR A 31 19.99 -14.68 5.16
CA TYR A 31 20.93 -14.79 4.05
C TYR A 31 21.10 -16.27 3.70
N ALA A 32 21.17 -16.55 2.40
CA ALA A 32 21.45 -17.88 1.87
C ALA A 32 22.94 -17.96 1.53
N SER A 33 23.65 -18.92 2.12
CA SER A 33 25.02 -19.24 1.76
C SER A 33 24.99 -20.42 0.79
N VAL A 34 25.56 -20.23 -0.41
CA VAL A 34 25.70 -21.30 -1.41
C VAL A 34 27.07 -21.93 -1.25
N PHE A 35 27.11 -23.20 -0.85
CA PHE A 35 28.34 -23.98 -0.77
C PHE A 35 28.41 -24.93 -1.97
N PHE A 36 29.50 -24.84 -2.74
CA PHE A 36 29.85 -25.86 -3.72
C PHE A 36 30.71 -26.91 -3.03
N ALA A 37 30.22 -28.14 -2.94
CA ALA A 37 31.06 -29.28 -2.62
C ALA A 37 31.86 -29.61 -3.89
N ASN A 38 33.12 -29.19 -3.97
CA ASN A 38 34.05 -29.75 -4.94
C ASN A 38 35.07 -30.61 -4.18
N ASP A 39 34.99 -31.90 -4.45
CA ASP A 39 35.82 -32.97 -3.91
C ASP A 39 37.31 -32.69 -4.06
N ALA A 40 38.05 -32.85 -2.98
CA ALA A 40 39.51 -32.91 -3.02
C ALA A 40 39.97 -34.38 -3.09
N LYS A 41 40.05 -34.92 -4.31
CA LYS A 41 41.15 -35.81 -4.75
C LYS A 41 41.13 -35.95 -6.28
N GLY A 42 42.17 -35.42 -6.93
CA GLY A 42 42.61 -35.91 -8.23
C GLY A 42 42.51 -34.93 -9.39
N ALA A 43 43.68 -34.67 -9.98
CA ALA A 43 43.97 -33.86 -11.17
C ALA A 43 43.04 -34.06 -12.38
N GLY A 44 42.89 -32.99 -13.18
CA GLY A 44 42.46 -33.10 -14.57
C GLY A 44 41.85 -31.81 -15.11
N ALA A 45 42.47 -31.22 -16.12
CA ALA A 45 41.97 -30.05 -16.82
C ALA A 45 40.56 -30.29 -17.37
N GLN A 46 39.54 -29.62 -16.81
CA GLN A 46 38.21 -29.53 -17.39
C GLN A 46 37.69 -28.10 -17.36
N ASP A 47 37.79 -27.50 -18.55
CA ASP A 47 36.84 -26.60 -19.19
C ASP A 47 36.40 -25.32 -18.45
N ALA A 48 37.06 -24.22 -18.83
CA ALA A 48 36.74 -22.86 -18.43
C ALA A 48 35.29 -22.43 -18.76
N GLN A 49 34.56 -23.16 -19.60
CA GLN A 49 33.14 -22.88 -19.87
C GLN A 49 32.22 -23.20 -18.68
N THR A 50 32.54 -24.19 -17.84
CA THR A 50 31.71 -24.59 -16.70
C THR A 50 31.67 -23.50 -15.61
N GLY A 51 32.78 -22.81 -15.38
CA GLY A 51 32.88 -21.68 -14.45
C GLY A 51 32.13 -20.42 -14.89
N VAL A 52 32.00 -20.18 -16.20
CA VAL A 52 31.30 -19.01 -16.75
C VAL A 52 29.79 -19.16 -16.64
N VAL A 53 29.26 -20.37 -16.88
CA VAL A 53 27.82 -20.67 -16.76
C VAL A 53 27.36 -20.59 -15.30
N ALA A 54 28.14 -21.15 -14.36
CA ALA A 54 27.86 -21.07 -12.93
C ALA A 54 27.85 -19.62 -12.41
N LYS A 55 28.79 -18.78 -12.87
CA LYS A 55 28.86 -17.36 -12.49
C LYS A 55 27.67 -16.56 -13.03
N LYS A 56 27.25 -16.83 -14.27
CA LYS A 56 26.10 -16.16 -14.92
C LYS A 56 24.77 -16.55 -14.27
N MET A 57 24.57 -17.82 -13.93
CA MET A 57 23.40 -18.28 -13.15
C MET A 57 23.38 -17.72 -11.74
N THR A 58 24.54 -17.66 -11.06
CA THR A 58 24.64 -17.09 -9.70
C THR A 58 24.30 -15.60 -9.70
N THR A 59 24.76 -14.82 -10.69
CA THR A 59 24.36 -13.42 -10.85
C THR A 59 22.85 -13.28 -11.11
N GLN A 60 22.27 -14.12 -11.97
CA GLN A 60 20.85 -14.04 -12.32
C GLN A 60 19.92 -14.45 -11.16
N ILE A 61 20.34 -15.42 -10.35
CA ILE A 61 19.65 -15.84 -9.13
C ILE A 61 19.81 -14.77 -8.06
N LEU A 62 21.00 -14.22 -7.81
CA LEU A 62 21.19 -13.10 -6.88
C LEU A 62 20.38 -11.86 -7.28
N SER A 63 20.27 -11.55 -8.58
CA SER A 63 19.42 -10.48 -9.10
C SER A 63 17.92 -10.74 -8.90
N HIS A 64 17.46 -11.99 -8.98
CA HIS A 64 16.06 -12.33 -8.66
C HIS A 64 15.78 -12.36 -7.15
N THR A 65 16.73 -12.82 -6.34
CA THR A 65 16.58 -12.89 -4.88
C THR A 65 16.61 -11.48 -4.25
N THR A 66 17.41 -10.56 -4.78
CA THR A 66 17.43 -9.15 -4.35
C THR A 66 16.16 -8.38 -4.71
N ALA A 67 15.53 -8.69 -5.85
CA ALA A 67 14.24 -8.11 -6.22
C ALA A 67 13.08 -8.60 -5.32
N THR A 68 13.20 -9.79 -4.73
CA THR A 68 12.13 -10.41 -3.92
C THR A 68 12.23 -10.05 -2.42
N ALA A 69 13.38 -9.54 -1.96
CA ALA A 69 13.65 -9.26 -0.54
C ALA A 69 13.27 -7.85 -0.06
N ALA A 70 12.99 -6.91 -0.97
CA ALA A 70 12.43 -5.62 -0.59
C ALA A 70 10.91 -5.75 -0.48
N ALA A 71 10.40 -6.10 0.70
CA ALA A 71 9.00 -5.87 1.04
C ALA A 71 8.72 -4.38 0.85
N THR A 72 8.20 -4.01 -0.32
CA THR A 72 8.12 -2.62 -0.75
C THR A 72 7.11 -1.94 0.15
N LYS A 73 7.54 -0.90 0.87
CA LYS A 73 6.65 -0.05 1.64
C LYS A 73 5.60 0.51 0.68
N ILE A 74 4.33 0.27 0.97
CA ILE A 74 3.18 0.78 0.22
C ILE A 74 3.33 2.30 -0.02
N ASP A 75 3.09 2.73 -1.25
CA ASP A 75 3.03 4.16 -1.59
C ASP A 75 1.64 4.71 -1.21
N LEU A 76 1.62 5.52 -0.16
CA LEU A 76 0.38 6.09 0.39
C LEU A 76 -0.26 7.12 -0.54
N ALA A 77 0.52 7.88 -1.30
CA ALA A 77 0.00 8.86 -2.25
C ALA A 77 -0.61 8.15 -3.47
N LYS A 78 0.07 7.12 -3.97
CA LYS A 78 -0.48 6.22 -5.00
C LYS A 78 -1.76 5.52 -4.50
N THR A 79 -1.78 5.05 -3.27
CA THR A 79 -2.98 4.44 -2.66
C THR A 79 -4.15 5.43 -2.65
N ALA A 80 -3.93 6.69 -2.27
CA ALA A 80 -4.99 7.70 -2.28
C ALA A 80 -5.58 7.90 -3.69
N LYS A 81 -4.73 7.90 -4.72
CA LYS A 81 -5.16 7.98 -6.13
C LYS A 81 -5.92 6.74 -6.61
N LEU A 82 -5.52 5.55 -6.16
CA LEU A 82 -6.24 4.30 -6.46
C LEU A 82 -7.63 4.28 -5.79
N ILE A 83 -7.75 4.79 -4.57
CA ILE A 83 -9.05 4.95 -3.89
C ILE A 83 -9.94 5.88 -4.73
N HIS A 84 -9.43 7.04 -5.15
CA HIS A 84 -10.17 7.99 -6.00
C HIS A 84 -10.69 7.33 -7.30
N GLN A 85 -9.83 6.56 -7.98
CA GLN A 85 -10.21 5.84 -9.19
C GLN A 85 -11.36 4.85 -8.91
N LYS A 86 -11.23 4.03 -7.87
CA LYS A 86 -12.26 3.05 -7.47
C LYS A 86 -13.57 3.72 -7.03
N ILE A 87 -13.52 4.87 -6.37
CA ILE A 87 -14.71 5.67 -6.06
C ILE A 87 -15.43 6.11 -7.33
N ASN A 88 -14.69 6.59 -8.32
CA ASN A 88 -15.26 6.98 -9.61
C ASN A 88 -15.80 5.78 -10.42
N GLU A 89 -15.17 4.60 -10.32
CA GLU A 89 -15.75 3.35 -10.85
C GLU A 89 -17.08 3.02 -10.17
N GLN A 90 -17.19 3.18 -8.84
CA GLN A 90 -18.47 3.02 -8.15
C GLN A 90 -19.49 4.04 -8.65
N ARG A 91 -19.14 5.33 -8.73
CA ARG A 91 -20.05 6.38 -9.23
C ARG A 91 -20.55 6.10 -10.66
N ALA A 92 -19.68 5.62 -11.54
CA ALA A 92 -20.05 5.24 -12.90
C ALA A 92 -21.12 4.12 -12.94
N LYS A 93 -21.04 3.11 -12.04
CA LYS A 93 -22.05 2.04 -11.93
C LYS A 93 -23.44 2.57 -11.56
N TYR A 94 -23.52 3.74 -10.94
CA TYR A 94 -24.77 4.41 -10.58
C TYR A 94 -25.14 5.55 -11.55
N GLY A 95 -24.46 5.67 -12.68
CA GLY A 95 -24.72 6.71 -13.68
C GLY A 95 -24.39 8.13 -13.21
N LEU A 96 -23.46 8.27 -12.26
CA LEU A 96 -23.03 9.56 -11.71
C LEU A 96 -21.76 10.06 -12.38
N ALA A 97 -21.64 11.37 -12.54
CA ALA A 97 -20.42 12.02 -13.00
C ALA A 97 -19.24 11.73 -12.06
N ALA A 98 -18.04 11.59 -12.62
CA ALA A 98 -16.82 11.44 -11.84
C ALA A 98 -16.56 12.67 -10.96
N LEU A 99 -16.07 12.46 -9.74
CA LEU A 99 -15.51 13.51 -8.90
C LEU A 99 -14.16 13.93 -9.47
N SER A 100 -13.87 15.23 -9.42
CA SER A 100 -12.57 15.78 -9.76
C SER A 100 -11.63 15.67 -8.58
N TRP A 101 -10.40 15.21 -8.82
CA TRP A 101 -9.36 15.25 -7.80
C TRP A 101 -8.96 16.68 -7.48
N ASP A 102 -9.09 17.06 -6.21
CA ASP A 102 -8.66 18.36 -5.68
C ASP A 102 -7.40 18.19 -4.81
N PRO A 103 -6.25 18.74 -5.21
CA PRO A 103 -5.00 18.59 -4.45
C PRO A 103 -5.03 19.32 -3.09
N ALA A 104 -5.80 20.39 -2.94
CA ALA A 104 -5.91 21.11 -1.68
C ALA A 104 -6.77 20.33 -0.67
N LEU A 105 -7.89 19.73 -1.12
CA LEU A 105 -8.63 18.77 -0.28
C LEU A 105 -7.77 17.56 0.09
N ALA A 106 -7.02 17.01 -0.87
CA ALA A 106 -6.18 15.84 -0.60
C ALA A 106 -5.11 16.14 0.46
N LYS A 107 -4.58 17.37 0.47
CA LYS A 107 -3.69 17.84 1.53
C LYS A 107 -4.40 17.87 2.88
N ILE A 108 -5.59 18.47 2.95
CA ILE A 108 -6.39 18.56 4.20
C ILE A 108 -6.70 17.15 4.74
N ALA A 109 -7.18 16.25 3.88
CA ALA A 109 -7.47 14.86 4.23
C ALA A 109 -6.21 14.12 4.69
N THR A 110 -5.06 14.37 4.06
CA THR A 110 -3.77 13.77 4.44
C THR A 110 -3.35 14.23 5.83
N ASP A 111 -3.52 15.52 6.13
CA ASP A 111 -3.16 16.08 7.42
C ASP A 111 -4.06 15.50 8.54
N HIS A 112 -5.36 15.31 8.29
CA HIS A 112 -6.26 14.62 9.24
C HIS A 112 -5.89 13.15 9.46
N SER A 113 -5.62 12.40 8.38
CA SER A 113 -5.15 11.01 8.49
C SER A 113 -3.85 10.91 9.28
N LYS A 114 -2.91 11.85 9.08
CA LYS A 114 -1.66 11.91 9.85
C LYS A 114 -1.90 12.21 11.32
N ASP A 115 -2.83 13.11 11.64
CA ASP A 115 -3.16 13.44 13.02
C ASP A 115 -3.76 12.22 13.74
N MET A 116 -4.77 11.57 13.14
CA MET A 116 -5.33 10.30 13.62
C MET A 116 -4.25 9.23 13.82
N ALA A 117 -3.34 9.08 12.85
CA ALA A 117 -2.26 8.12 12.91
C ALA A 117 -1.25 8.42 14.04
N LYS A 118 -0.83 9.69 14.17
CA LYS A 118 0.16 10.15 15.14
C LYS A 118 -0.35 10.06 16.57
N ARG A 119 -1.61 10.44 16.79
CA ARG A 119 -2.24 10.52 18.11
C ARG A 119 -3.11 9.30 18.43
N ASN A 120 -3.11 8.30 17.55
CA ASN A 120 -3.77 7.01 17.70
C ASN A 120 -5.26 7.10 18.07
N TYR A 121 -6.01 7.93 17.35
CA TYR A 121 -7.47 8.03 17.49
C TYR A 121 -8.14 7.85 16.12
N PHE A 122 -9.45 7.59 16.12
CA PHE A 122 -10.23 7.44 14.89
C PHE A 122 -11.58 8.16 15.04
N SER A 123 -11.68 9.35 14.46
CA SER A 123 -12.84 10.23 14.61
C SER A 123 -12.88 11.26 13.48
N HIS A 124 -14.08 11.73 13.15
CA HIS A 124 -14.28 12.89 12.26
C HIS A 124 -13.78 14.20 12.89
N ASN A 125 -13.89 14.28 14.21
CA ASN A 125 -13.39 15.41 14.99
C ASN A 125 -11.94 15.13 15.38
N ASP A 126 -11.08 16.14 15.28
CA ASP A 126 -9.78 16.08 15.96
C ASP A 126 -9.97 16.06 17.49
N LEU A 127 -8.87 15.86 18.21
CA LEU A 127 -8.91 15.77 19.68
C LEU A 127 -9.12 17.14 20.36
N GLU A 128 -9.05 18.23 19.59
CA GLU A 128 -9.46 19.57 20.00
C GLU A 128 -10.96 19.81 19.74
N GLY A 129 -11.67 18.85 19.12
CA GLY A 129 -13.10 18.90 18.86
C GLY A 129 -13.50 19.50 17.50
N HIS A 130 -12.53 19.85 16.66
CA HIS A 130 -12.81 20.46 15.37
C HIS A 130 -13.20 19.42 14.30
N ARG A 131 -14.28 19.72 13.58
CA ARG A 131 -14.79 18.90 12.46
C ARG A 131 -14.05 19.22 11.15
N TYR A 132 -14.28 18.41 10.11
CA TYR A 132 -13.74 18.64 8.77
C TYR A 132 -14.00 20.06 8.22
N THR A 133 -15.16 20.65 8.49
CA THR A 133 -15.48 22.02 8.06
C THR A 133 -14.50 23.06 8.62
N TYR A 134 -14.07 22.90 9.87
CA TYR A 134 -13.06 23.76 10.48
C TYR A 134 -11.69 23.55 9.83
N ARG A 135 -11.32 22.30 9.51
CA ARG A 135 -10.07 22.00 8.79
C ARG A 135 -10.06 22.66 7.40
N TYR A 136 -11.21 22.67 6.72
CA TYR A 136 -11.34 23.32 5.40
C TYR A 136 -11.14 24.84 5.55
N SER A 137 -11.87 25.49 6.44
CA SER A 137 -11.76 26.94 6.64
C SER A 137 -10.38 27.36 7.12
N SER A 138 -9.75 26.58 8.00
CA SER A 138 -8.39 26.86 8.50
C SER A 138 -7.33 26.76 7.41
N ALA A 139 -7.57 25.93 6.40
CA ALA A 139 -6.73 25.83 5.21
C ALA A 139 -7.07 26.87 4.13
N GLY A 140 -8.01 27.80 4.40
CA GLY A 140 -8.50 28.76 3.42
C GLY A 140 -9.38 28.13 2.32
N TYR A 141 -9.80 26.87 2.50
CA TYR A 141 -10.59 26.12 1.54
C TYR A 141 -12.09 26.32 1.82
N ILE A 142 -12.82 26.86 0.84
CA ILE A 142 -14.24 27.20 1.01
C ILE A 142 -15.10 26.33 0.09
N CYS A 143 -15.97 25.52 0.70
CA CYS A 143 -17.03 24.80 0.00
C CYS A 143 -18.35 25.55 0.07
N LYS A 144 -18.84 26.02 -1.08
CA LYS A 144 -20.24 26.42 -1.22
C LYS A 144 -21.10 25.19 -1.45
N GLN A 145 -22.36 25.27 -1.00
CA GLN A 145 -23.41 24.26 -1.23
C GLN A 145 -23.17 22.89 -0.58
N GLY A 146 -22.19 22.79 0.32
CA GLY A 146 -21.98 21.62 1.17
C GLY A 146 -20.64 20.94 0.98
N SER A 147 -20.25 20.19 2.00
CA SER A 147 -19.07 19.32 2.04
C SER A 147 -19.40 18.06 2.83
N GLY A 148 -18.50 17.07 2.77
CA GLY A 148 -18.67 15.81 3.49
C GLY A 148 -17.33 15.14 3.74
N GLU A 149 -17.33 14.16 4.64
CA GLU A 149 -16.14 13.38 4.98
C GLU A 149 -16.51 11.91 5.19
N ASN A 150 -15.69 11.01 4.65
CA ASN A 150 -15.63 9.62 5.04
C ASN A 150 -14.25 9.31 5.64
N ILE A 151 -14.21 8.46 6.66
CA ILE A 151 -12.95 7.97 7.24
C ILE A 151 -12.94 6.44 7.28
N TYR A 152 -11.76 5.85 7.17
CA TYR A 152 -11.55 4.42 7.26
C TYR A 152 -10.26 4.11 8.02
N LYS A 153 -10.29 3.06 8.84
CA LYS A 153 -9.12 2.55 9.55
C LYS A 153 -8.98 1.05 9.30
N PHE A 154 -7.76 0.63 9.03
CA PHE A 154 -7.42 -0.78 8.80
C PHE A 154 -6.12 -1.14 9.48
N SER A 155 -6.12 -2.19 10.28
CA SER A 155 -4.92 -2.71 10.95
C SER A 155 -4.53 -4.06 10.36
N SER A 156 -3.25 -4.25 10.04
CA SER A 156 -2.76 -5.50 9.47
C SER A 156 -1.41 -5.91 10.03
N SER A 157 -1.33 -7.18 10.47
CA SER A 157 -0.08 -7.85 10.86
C SER A 157 0.72 -8.35 9.66
N ARG A 158 0.22 -8.19 8.43
CA ARG A 158 0.88 -8.56 7.18
C ARG A 158 1.17 -7.33 6.33
N THR A 159 2.18 -7.43 5.47
CA THR A 159 2.37 -6.47 4.37
C THR A 159 1.20 -6.58 3.41
N ILE A 160 0.69 -5.44 2.93
CA ILE A 160 -0.41 -5.34 1.99
C ILE A 160 0.01 -4.50 0.79
N THR A 161 -0.75 -4.61 -0.30
CA THR A 161 -0.56 -3.78 -1.49
C THR A 161 -1.43 -2.52 -1.43
N GLU A 162 -1.10 -1.53 -2.25
CA GLU A 162 -1.93 -0.34 -2.50
C GLU A 162 -3.35 -0.75 -2.91
N GLU A 163 -3.44 -1.70 -3.85
CA GLU A 163 -4.70 -2.18 -4.41
C GLU A 163 -5.61 -2.82 -3.35
N TYR A 164 -5.02 -3.58 -2.43
CA TYR A 164 -5.74 -4.22 -1.35
C TYR A 164 -6.32 -3.18 -0.38
N LEU A 165 -5.50 -2.22 0.07
CA LEU A 165 -5.97 -1.17 0.98
C LEU A 165 -7.04 -0.31 0.31
N ALA A 166 -6.84 0.05 -0.96
CA ALA A 166 -7.79 0.85 -1.70
C ALA A 166 -9.15 0.16 -1.85
N SER A 167 -9.15 -1.12 -2.23
CA SER A 167 -10.38 -1.91 -2.34
C SER A 167 -11.08 -2.04 -0.99
N LYS A 168 -10.33 -2.33 0.09
CA LYS A 168 -10.91 -2.44 1.44
C LYS A 168 -11.55 -1.17 1.94
N ALA A 169 -10.96 0.00 1.68
CA ALA A 169 -11.54 1.29 2.04
C ALA A 169 -12.85 1.54 1.27
N VAL A 170 -12.85 1.34 -0.04
CA VAL A 170 -14.02 1.59 -0.89
C VAL A 170 -15.15 0.61 -0.58
N ASP A 171 -14.87 -0.69 -0.44
CA ASP A 171 -15.88 -1.69 -0.09
C ASP A 171 -16.54 -1.35 1.27
N ALA A 172 -15.73 -1.05 2.30
CA ALA A 172 -16.24 -0.69 3.62
C ALA A 172 -17.11 0.58 3.60
N TRP A 173 -16.77 1.57 2.77
CA TRP A 173 -17.61 2.75 2.61
C TRP A 173 -18.88 2.47 1.81
N MET A 174 -18.83 1.64 0.78
CA MET A 174 -20.01 1.29 -0.02
C MET A 174 -20.99 0.39 0.75
N ASP A 175 -20.52 -0.38 1.72
CA ASP A 175 -21.35 -1.20 2.61
C ASP A 175 -21.99 -0.39 3.76
N SER A 176 -21.48 0.81 4.05
CA SER A 176 -22.03 1.72 5.06
C SER A 176 -22.99 2.74 4.43
N SER A 177 -24.26 2.74 4.83
CA SER A 177 -25.26 3.67 4.30
C SER A 177 -24.88 5.15 4.45
N GLY A 178 -24.21 5.50 5.55
CA GLY A 178 -23.70 6.84 5.81
C GLY A 178 -22.60 7.25 4.82
N HIS A 179 -21.59 6.41 4.65
CA HIS A 179 -20.46 6.69 3.77
C HIS A 179 -20.84 6.61 2.28
N LYS A 180 -21.64 5.60 1.91
CA LYS A 180 -22.18 5.42 0.56
C LYS A 180 -22.98 6.64 0.11
N ARG A 181 -23.77 7.25 0.99
CA ARG A 181 -24.51 8.49 0.70
C ARG A 181 -23.59 9.64 0.27
N ASN A 182 -22.42 9.78 0.87
CA ASN A 182 -21.45 10.79 0.45
C ASN A 182 -20.88 10.45 -0.94
N ILE A 183 -20.44 9.20 -1.14
CA ILE A 183 -19.86 8.73 -2.41
C ILE A 183 -20.83 8.89 -3.59
N LEU A 184 -22.11 8.59 -3.38
CA LEU A 184 -23.15 8.65 -4.41
C LEU A 184 -23.92 9.98 -4.43
N SER A 185 -23.46 10.99 -3.69
CA SER A 185 -24.06 12.31 -3.73
C SER A 185 -23.90 12.93 -5.12
N LYS A 186 -25.00 13.44 -5.68
CA LYS A 186 -25.01 14.24 -6.92
C LYS A 186 -24.48 15.65 -6.71
N SER A 187 -24.46 16.13 -5.47
CA SER A 187 -24.08 17.50 -5.13
C SER A 187 -22.58 17.70 -5.04
N PHE A 188 -21.78 16.64 -4.83
CA PHE A 188 -20.33 16.75 -4.75
C PHE A 188 -19.69 16.67 -6.14
N HIS A 189 -18.71 17.54 -6.37
CA HIS A 189 -17.96 17.62 -7.63
C HIS A 189 -16.46 17.46 -7.45
N ASN A 190 -15.93 17.76 -6.25
CA ASN A 190 -14.52 17.68 -5.93
C ASN A 190 -14.28 16.71 -4.78
N GLU A 191 -13.14 16.03 -4.82
CA GLU A 191 -12.73 15.04 -3.84
C GLU A 191 -11.23 15.14 -3.56
N GLY A 192 -10.85 15.00 -2.30
CA GLY A 192 -9.46 14.78 -1.89
C GLY A 192 -9.36 13.59 -0.95
N ILE A 193 -8.35 12.74 -1.16
CA ILE A 193 -8.11 11.58 -0.30
C ILE A 193 -6.71 11.65 0.29
N GLY A 194 -6.60 11.31 1.57
CA GLY A 194 -5.34 11.26 2.30
C GLY A 194 -5.17 9.97 3.08
N VAL A 195 -3.98 9.38 2.99
CA VAL A 195 -3.64 8.12 3.67
C VAL A 195 -2.44 8.33 4.59
N ALA A 196 -2.52 7.80 5.80
CA ALA A 196 -1.42 7.75 6.75
C ALA A 196 -1.28 6.33 7.34
N PHE A 197 -0.08 6.03 7.84
CA PHE A 197 0.24 4.75 8.48
C PHE A 197 0.99 5.03 9.78
N ASN A 198 0.65 4.32 10.86
CA ASN A 198 1.29 4.49 12.17
C ASN A 198 2.20 3.32 12.56
N SER A 199 2.96 3.50 13.64
CA SER A 199 3.93 2.52 14.15
C SER A 199 3.28 1.20 14.61
N VAL A 200 2.01 1.22 15.01
CA VAL A 200 1.23 0.03 15.42
C VAL A 200 0.49 -0.61 14.24
N ARG A 201 1.02 -0.44 13.03
CA ARG A 201 0.57 -1.12 11.80
C ARG A 201 -0.89 -0.85 11.41
N SER A 202 -1.36 0.37 11.65
CA SER A 202 -2.69 0.83 11.26
C SER A 202 -2.61 1.90 10.18
N TYR A 203 -3.42 1.71 9.14
CA TYR A 203 -3.69 2.68 8.09
C TYR A 203 -4.91 3.52 8.44
N TYR A 204 -4.83 4.80 8.14
CA TYR A 204 -5.89 5.79 8.32
C TYR A 204 -6.13 6.45 6.97
N VAL A 205 -7.38 6.46 6.54
CA VAL A 205 -7.81 7.03 5.27
C VAL A 205 -8.89 8.06 5.56
N THR A 206 -8.75 9.23 4.96
CA THR A 206 -9.74 10.30 4.98
C THR A 206 -10.10 10.63 3.54
N GLN A 207 -11.38 10.76 3.25
CA GLN A 207 -11.95 11.16 1.96
C GLN A 207 -12.83 12.38 2.20
N ASP A 208 -12.39 13.50 1.66
CA ASP A 208 -13.01 14.81 1.79
C ASP A 208 -13.72 15.19 0.50
N PHE A 209 -14.94 15.73 0.61
CA PHE A 209 -15.79 16.10 -0.51
C PHE A 209 -16.15 17.58 -0.48
N CYS A 210 -16.27 18.17 -1.66
CA CYS A 210 -16.78 19.52 -1.83
C CYS A 210 -17.75 19.62 -3.00
N ALA A 211 -18.88 20.29 -2.79
CA ALA A 211 -19.81 20.62 -3.87
C ALA A 211 -19.18 21.65 -4.80
N VAL A 212 -19.00 22.90 -4.34
CA VAL A 212 -18.43 23.97 -5.15
C VAL A 212 -17.25 24.61 -4.42
N HIS A 213 -16.03 24.38 -4.92
CA HIS A 213 -14.84 25.10 -4.45
C HIS A 213 -14.90 26.56 -4.91
N VAL A 214 -14.65 27.50 -4.01
CA VAL A 214 -14.49 28.92 -4.37
C VAL A 214 -13.07 29.40 -4.09
N VAL A 215 -12.36 29.72 -5.17
CA VAL A 215 -11.06 30.38 -5.09
C VAL A 215 -11.32 31.86 -4.80
N LYS A 216 -10.83 32.37 -3.66
CA LYS A 216 -10.83 33.81 -3.42
C LYS A 216 -9.91 34.46 -4.46
N ARG A 217 -10.49 35.33 -5.28
CA ARG A 217 -9.74 36.27 -6.11
C ARG A 217 -9.24 37.43 -5.25
#